data_AF-A0A522Z458-F1
#
_entry.id   AF-A0A522Z458-F1
#
_cell.length_a   1.000
_cell.length_b   1.000
_cell.length_c   1.000
_cell.angle_alpha   90.00
_cell.angle_beta   90.00
_cell.angle_gamma   90.00
#
_symmetry.space_group_name_H-M   'P 1'
#
loop_
_entity.id
_entity.type
_entity.pdbx_description
1 polymer ?
#
loop_
_entity_poly.entity_id
_entity_poly.type
_entity_poly.pdbx_seq_one_letter_code
_entity_poly.pdbx_strand_id
1 'polypeptide(L)'
;SSIASKMEIDACKETVDLVDITLMDGSLYSQFMTRQSGLTHTILKIMAKKQNVVFVAKTSNTRMQFLDLESLAGDIFYYNHATKTPGFSRVYVDKKFGKDKAISSIYARLSDSTPLIKIEMLGDSHTEDEIRSLLDKLYKNSVGGYPYALKLAHNNCKISSADLGKLVSLYGISNEIGSREVLE
;
A
#
# COMPACT_ATOMS: atom_id res chain seq x y z
N SER A 1 13.85 -7.96 1.43
CA SER A 1 12.42 -7.74 1.11
C SER A 1 11.48 -8.39 2.14
N SER A 2 11.58 -9.69 2.47
CA SER A 2 10.63 -10.34 3.41
C SER A 2 10.62 -9.76 4.83
N ILE A 3 11.76 -9.29 5.35
CA ILE A 3 11.85 -8.73 6.72
C ILE A 3 11.04 -7.43 6.83
N ALA A 4 11.15 -6.52 5.86
CA ALA A 4 10.38 -5.28 5.86
C ALA A 4 8.87 -5.54 5.81
N SER A 5 8.42 -6.42 4.91
CA SER A 5 7.01 -6.82 4.84
C SER A 5 6.53 -7.51 6.11
N LYS A 6 7.38 -8.28 6.79
CA LYS A 6 7.06 -8.86 8.09
C LYS A 6 6.85 -7.76 9.15
N MET A 7 7.75 -6.78 9.23
CA MET A 7 7.64 -5.66 10.17
C MET A 7 6.36 -4.84 9.94
N GLU A 8 5.96 -4.63 8.68
CA GLU A 8 4.69 -3.96 8.34
C GLU A 8 3.47 -4.77 8.83
N ILE A 9 3.49 -6.09 8.64
CA ILE A 9 2.41 -6.97 9.13
C ILE A 9 2.37 -7.01 10.66
N ASP A 10 3.53 -7.01 11.32
CA ASP A 10 3.61 -6.98 12.78
C ASP A 10 3.05 -5.66 13.33
N ALA A 11 3.41 -4.51 12.73
CA ALA A 11 2.83 -3.21 13.08
C ALA A 11 1.31 -3.16 12.84
N CYS A 12 0.82 -3.76 11.75
CA CYS A 12 -0.60 -3.88 11.47
C CYS A 12 -1.31 -4.71 12.56
N LYS A 13 -0.71 -5.83 12.97
CA LYS A 13 -1.25 -6.70 14.02
C LYS A 13 -1.40 -5.97 15.36
N GLU A 14 -0.45 -5.12 15.73
CA GLU A 14 -0.47 -4.37 16.98
C GLU A 14 -1.49 -3.23 16.99
N THR A 15 -1.85 -2.71 15.81
CA THR A 15 -2.69 -1.52 15.68
C THR A 15 -4.14 -1.82 15.31
N VAL A 16 -4.42 -2.93 14.61
CA VAL A 16 -5.74 -3.26 14.06
C VAL A 16 -6.88 -3.20 15.09
N ASP A 17 -6.60 -3.54 16.34
CA ASP A 17 -7.59 -3.62 17.41
C ASP A 17 -7.81 -2.25 18.09
N LEU A 18 -6.91 -1.29 17.89
CA LEU A 18 -6.86 0.02 18.56
C LEU A 18 -7.49 1.17 17.76
N VAL A 19 -7.72 0.98 16.46
CA VAL A 19 -8.14 2.05 15.54
C VAL A 19 -9.36 1.64 14.71
N ASP A 20 -10.08 2.64 14.21
CA ASP A 20 -11.23 2.42 13.32
C ASP A 20 -10.81 1.88 11.95
N ILE A 21 -9.65 2.31 11.43
CA ILE A 21 -9.10 1.91 10.13
C ILE A 21 -7.58 1.83 10.23
N THR A 22 -7.01 0.72 9.76
CA THR A 22 -5.57 0.54 9.58
C THR A 22 -5.23 0.66 8.10
N LEU A 23 -4.31 1.55 7.74
CA LEU A 23 -3.86 1.75 6.36
C LEU A 23 -2.52 1.05 6.12
N MET A 24 -2.47 0.23 5.08
CA MET A 24 -1.25 -0.43 4.61
C MET A 24 -0.78 0.26 3.32
N ASP A 25 0.51 0.60 3.23
CA ASP A 25 1.10 1.11 1.99
C ASP A 25 1.36 -0.04 1.02
N GLY A 26 0.99 0.15 -0.25
CA GLY A 26 1.17 -0.84 -1.30
C GLY A 26 -0.10 -1.62 -1.63
N SER A 27 0.07 -2.80 -2.24
CA SER A 27 -1.02 -3.58 -2.83
C SER A 27 -1.19 -4.94 -2.16
N LEU A 28 -2.42 -5.25 -1.77
CA LEU A 28 -2.83 -6.56 -1.28
C LEU A 28 -2.66 -7.63 -2.37
N TYR A 29 -2.96 -7.29 -3.61
CA TYR A 29 -2.72 -8.17 -4.75
C TYR A 29 -1.24 -8.54 -4.86
N SER A 30 -0.34 -7.55 -4.77
CA SER A 30 1.11 -7.80 -4.77
C SER A 30 1.52 -8.65 -3.57
N GLN A 31 0.96 -8.39 -2.38
CA GLN A 31 1.22 -9.20 -1.19
C GLN A 31 0.87 -10.68 -1.42
N PHE A 32 -0.26 -10.98 -2.04
CA PHE A 32 -0.67 -12.36 -2.35
C PHE A 32 0.14 -13.00 -3.48
N MET A 33 0.62 -12.21 -4.44
CA MET A 33 1.51 -12.68 -5.50
C MET A 33 2.89 -13.09 -4.97
N THR A 34 3.40 -12.40 -3.94
CA THR A 34 4.67 -12.80 -3.34
C THR A 34 4.52 -14.18 -2.71
N ARG A 35 5.40 -15.13 -3.06
CA ARG A 35 5.34 -16.54 -2.61
C ARG A 35 5.68 -16.74 -1.11
N GLN A 36 5.39 -15.75 -0.27
CA GLN A 36 5.63 -15.76 1.17
C GLN A 36 4.37 -16.24 1.90
N SER A 37 4.02 -17.51 1.70
CA SER A 37 2.77 -18.12 2.18
C SER A 37 2.49 -17.90 3.67
N GLY A 38 3.53 -17.91 4.52
CA GLY A 38 3.40 -17.65 5.96
C GLY A 38 2.94 -16.23 6.31
N LEU A 39 3.41 -15.22 5.57
CA LEU A 39 2.96 -13.83 5.77
C LEU A 39 1.54 -13.63 5.23
N THR A 40 1.20 -14.24 4.10
CA THR A 40 -0.15 -14.20 3.53
C THR A 40 -1.20 -14.74 4.51
N HIS A 41 -0.92 -15.86 5.18
CA HIS A 41 -1.84 -16.40 6.20
C HIS A 41 -1.99 -15.46 7.40
N THR A 42 -0.90 -14.82 7.81
CA THR A 42 -0.91 -13.89 8.95
C THR A 42 -1.73 -12.65 8.66
N ILE A 43 -1.52 -12.01 7.51
CA ILE A 43 -2.28 -10.82 7.12
C ILE A 43 -3.76 -11.15 6.93
N LEU A 44 -4.11 -12.29 6.30
CA LEU A 44 -5.51 -12.72 6.16
C LEU A 44 -6.21 -12.86 7.50
N LYS A 45 -5.55 -13.49 8.49
CA LYS A 45 -6.08 -13.61 9.85
C LYS A 45 -6.32 -12.24 10.50
N ILE A 46 -5.41 -11.29 10.30
CA ILE A 46 -5.53 -9.93 10.85
C ILE A 46 -6.71 -9.21 10.19
N MET A 47 -6.78 -9.21 8.86
CA MET A 47 -7.84 -8.56 8.09
C MET A 47 -9.22 -9.14 8.39
N ALA A 48 -9.31 -10.47 8.57
CA ALA A 48 -10.56 -11.16 8.84
C ALA A 48 -11.19 -10.81 10.20
N LYS A 49 -10.43 -10.27 11.17
CA LYS A 49 -10.94 -9.95 12.51
C LYS A 49 -11.96 -8.82 12.53
N LYS A 50 -11.63 -7.69 11.89
CA LYS A 50 -12.41 -6.43 11.97
C LYS A 50 -12.79 -5.84 10.61
N GLN A 51 -12.27 -6.38 9.50
CA GLN A 51 -12.48 -5.84 8.15
C GLN A 51 -12.15 -4.33 8.03
N ASN A 52 -11.21 -3.85 8.85
CA ASN A 52 -10.82 -2.44 8.94
C ASN A 52 -9.42 -2.16 8.38
N VAL A 53 -8.79 -3.17 7.75
CA VAL A 53 -7.48 -3.03 7.13
C VAL A 53 -7.65 -2.72 5.65
N VAL A 54 -7.08 -1.60 5.21
CA VAL A 54 -7.22 -1.10 3.84
C VAL A 54 -5.84 -0.88 3.23
N PHE A 55 -5.62 -1.44 2.04
CA PHE A 55 -4.39 -1.24 1.28
C PHE A 55 -4.54 -0.05 0.34
N VAL A 56 -3.54 0.82 0.32
CA VAL A 56 -3.53 2.03 -0.51
C VAL A 56 -2.26 2.08 -1.34
N ALA A 57 -2.40 2.11 -2.66
CA ALA A 57 -1.29 2.22 -3.60
C ALA A 57 -1.39 3.46 -4.47
N LYS A 58 -0.27 4.18 -4.64
CA LYS A 58 -0.16 5.36 -5.55
C LYS A 58 -0.05 4.95 -7.02
N THR A 59 0.33 3.70 -7.27
CA THR A 59 0.60 3.18 -8.61
C THR A 59 -0.07 1.83 -8.76
N SER A 60 -0.61 1.56 -9.94
CA SER A 60 -1.14 0.24 -10.27
C SER A 60 -0.97 -0.05 -11.75
N ASN A 61 -0.62 -1.30 -12.05
CA ASN A 61 -0.53 -1.84 -13.41
C ASN A 61 -1.69 -2.77 -13.75
N THR A 62 -2.74 -2.83 -12.90
CA THR A 62 -3.94 -3.63 -13.17
C THR A 62 -4.66 -3.06 -14.40
N ARG A 63 -5.09 -3.93 -15.31
CA ARG A 63 -5.74 -3.61 -16.60
C ARG A 63 -7.12 -4.26 -16.74
N MET A 64 -7.75 -4.60 -15.62
CA MET A 64 -8.91 -5.49 -15.63
C MET A 64 -10.21 -4.73 -15.89
N GLN A 65 -10.31 -3.47 -15.48
CA GLN A 65 -11.55 -2.72 -15.65
C GLN A 65 -11.75 -2.18 -17.06
N PHE A 66 -10.67 -1.96 -17.81
CA PHE A 66 -10.71 -1.53 -19.21
C PHE A 66 -10.19 -2.61 -20.18
N LEU A 67 -10.15 -3.88 -19.76
CA LEU A 67 -9.61 -4.97 -20.57
C LEU A 67 -10.36 -5.13 -21.90
N ASP A 68 -11.69 -5.07 -21.84
CA ASP A 68 -12.58 -5.23 -23.00
C ASP A 68 -12.46 -4.10 -24.04
N LEU A 69 -11.75 -3.02 -23.69
CA LEU A 69 -11.45 -1.90 -24.58
C LEU A 69 -10.01 -1.96 -25.13
N GLU A 70 -9.37 -3.12 -25.07
CA GLU A 70 -7.99 -3.34 -25.52
C GLU A 70 -6.98 -2.37 -24.88
N SER A 71 -7.25 -1.98 -23.63
CA SER A 71 -6.48 -0.97 -22.90
C SER A 71 -4.97 -1.22 -22.93
N LEU A 72 -4.15 -0.26 -23.38
CA LEU A 72 -2.68 -0.38 -23.41
C LEU A 72 -1.97 -0.06 -22.08
N ALA A 73 -2.53 0.87 -21.29
CA ALA A 73 -2.04 1.27 -19.97
C ALA A 73 -2.84 0.64 -18.82
N GLY A 74 -2.40 0.80 -17.56
CA GLY A 74 -3.16 0.39 -16.37
C GLY A 74 -4.44 1.21 -16.17
N ASP A 75 -5.45 0.64 -15.52
CA ASP A 75 -6.77 1.26 -15.31
C ASP A 75 -6.66 2.66 -14.65
N ILE A 76 -5.69 2.82 -13.74
CA ILE A 76 -5.41 4.09 -13.06
C ILE A 76 -5.08 5.23 -14.02
N PHE A 77 -4.42 4.92 -15.15
CA PHE A 77 -4.08 5.92 -16.17
C PHE A 77 -5.34 6.48 -16.82
N TYR A 78 -6.28 5.62 -17.22
CA TYR A 78 -7.52 6.06 -17.86
C TYR A 78 -8.40 6.85 -16.90
N TYR A 79 -8.58 6.36 -15.68
CA TYR A 79 -9.36 7.10 -14.68
C TYR A 79 -8.75 8.48 -14.37
N ASN A 80 -7.42 8.59 -14.36
CA ASN A 80 -6.76 9.87 -14.10
C ASN A 80 -6.99 10.89 -15.23
N HIS A 81 -7.21 10.43 -16.47
CA HIS A 81 -7.53 11.28 -17.61
C HIS A 81 -9.03 11.56 -17.75
N ALA A 82 -9.88 10.61 -17.35
CA ALA A 82 -11.33 10.70 -17.51
C ALA A 82 -11.98 11.75 -16.60
N THR A 83 -11.45 11.95 -15.38
CA THR A 83 -12.01 12.91 -14.43
C THR A 83 -10.93 13.59 -13.59
N LYS A 84 -11.18 14.84 -13.19
CA LYS A 84 -10.35 15.63 -12.27
C LYS A 84 -11.01 15.88 -10.91
N THR A 85 -12.27 15.48 -10.74
CA THR A 85 -13.05 15.73 -9.52
C THR A 85 -13.00 14.54 -8.56
N PRO A 86 -13.24 14.74 -7.25
CA PRO A 86 -13.37 13.66 -6.28
C PRO A 86 -14.40 12.62 -6.69
N GLY A 87 -14.15 11.37 -6.31
CA GLY A 87 -15.01 10.24 -6.62
C GLY A 87 -14.24 8.92 -6.62
N PHE A 88 -14.93 7.84 -6.95
CA PHE A 88 -14.33 6.51 -7.05
C PHE A 88 -14.90 5.72 -8.23
N SER A 89 -14.10 4.79 -8.75
CA SER A 89 -14.50 3.86 -9.80
C SER A 89 -15.51 2.84 -9.30
N ARG A 90 -16.13 2.09 -10.22
CA ARG A 90 -16.83 0.85 -9.88
C ARG A 90 -15.94 -0.09 -9.05
N VAL A 91 -16.57 -0.85 -8.15
CA VAL A 91 -15.90 -1.92 -7.40
C VAL A 91 -15.55 -3.06 -8.35
N TYR A 92 -14.28 -3.42 -8.37
CA TYR A 92 -13.79 -4.59 -9.09
C TYR A 92 -13.34 -5.66 -8.10
N VAL A 93 -13.92 -6.86 -8.24
CA VAL A 93 -13.59 -8.01 -7.40
C VAL A 93 -12.70 -8.98 -8.17
N ASP A 94 -11.48 -9.19 -7.67
CA ASP A 94 -10.57 -10.20 -8.15
C ASP A 94 -10.64 -11.46 -7.26
N LYS A 95 -10.98 -12.61 -7.85
CA LYS A 95 -11.09 -13.91 -7.17
C LYS A 95 -9.96 -14.88 -7.52
N LYS A 96 -8.89 -14.41 -8.18
CA LYS A 96 -7.78 -15.24 -8.68
C LYS A 96 -7.09 -16.08 -7.61
N PHE A 97 -7.09 -15.63 -6.35
CA PHE A 97 -6.40 -16.31 -5.25
C PHE A 97 -7.28 -17.27 -4.45
N GLY A 98 -8.54 -17.47 -4.85
CA GLY A 98 -9.54 -18.27 -4.13
C GLY A 98 -10.62 -17.41 -3.47
N LYS A 99 -11.71 -18.06 -3.05
CA LYS A 99 -12.89 -17.38 -2.48
C LYS A 99 -12.58 -16.68 -1.15
N ASP A 100 -11.69 -17.25 -0.36
CA ASP A 100 -11.19 -16.73 0.92
C ASP A 100 -10.20 -15.56 0.76
N LYS A 101 -9.75 -15.30 -0.48
CA LYS A 101 -8.76 -14.27 -0.83
C LYS A 101 -9.26 -13.36 -1.95
N ALA A 102 -10.57 -13.18 -2.02
CA ALA A 102 -11.16 -12.21 -2.93
C ALA A 102 -10.67 -10.80 -2.55
N ILE A 103 -10.29 -10.01 -3.55
CA ILE A 103 -9.84 -8.63 -3.36
C ILE A 103 -10.86 -7.71 -4.03
N SER A 104 -11.53 -6.88 -3.25
CA SER A 104 -12.30 -5.76 -3.78
C SER A 104 -11.39 -4.56 -3.97
N SER A 105 -11.45 -3.93 -5.13
CA SER A 105 -10.58 -2.81 -5.47
C SER A 105 -11.33 -1.69 -6.17
N ILE A 106 -10.93 -0.46 -5.87
CA ILE A 106 -11.41 0.77 -6.50
C ILE A 106 -10.23 1.71 -6.78
N TYR A 107 -10.43 2.63 -7.71
CA TYR A 107 -9.59 3.81 -7.89
C TYR A 107 -10.35 5.02 -7.35
N ALA A 108 -9.75 5.78 -6.45
CA ALA A 108 -10.40 6.91 -5.80
C ALA A 108 -9.56 8.19 -5.92
N ARG A 109 -10.24 9.31 -6.15
CA ARG A 109 -9.70 10.67 -6.04
C ARG A 109 -10.33 11.31 -4.81
N LEU A 110 -9.51 11.69 -3.83
CA LEU A 110 -10.00 12.29 -2.59
C LEU A 110 -10.23 13.81 -2.71
N SER A 111 -9.51 14.51 -3.59
CA SER A 111 -9.61 15.97 -3.74
C SER A 111 -9.45 16.38 -5.20
N ASP A 112 -9.96 17.56 -5.56
CA ASP A 112 -9.84 18.08 -6.93
C ASP A 112 -8.39 18.14 -7.39
N SER A 113 -8.16 17.70 -8.63
CA SER A 113 -6.86 17.74 -9.32
C SER A 113 -5.71 17.03 -8.58
N THR A 114 -5.98 16.16 -7.60
CA THR A 114 -4.96 15.32 -6.94
C THR A 114 -4.81 13.96 -7.64
N PRO A 115 -3.67 13.28 -7.52
CA PRO A 115 -3.49 11.93 -8.07
C PRO A 115 -4.55 10.94 -7.57
N LEU A 116 -4.86 9.94 -8.39
CA LEU A 116 -5.67 8.79 -7.98
C LEU A 116 -4.86 7.85 -7.08
N ILE A 117 -5.55 7.24 -6.14
CA ILE A 117 -5.05 6.11 -5.35
C ILE A 117 -5.86 4.87 -5.67
N LYS A 118 -5.21 3.71 -5.68
CA LYS A 118 -5.89 2.42 -5.67
C LYS A 118 -6.13 2.01 -4.23
N ILE A 119 -7.36 1.64 -3.92
CA ILE A 119 -7.76 1.11 -2.61
C ILE A 119 -8.13 -0.36 -2.80
N GLU A 120 -7.60 -1.22 -1.94
CA GLU A 120 -7.84 -2.67 -1.95
C GLU A 120 -8.28 -3.14 -0.55
N MET A 121 -9.31 -3.97 -0.53
CA MET A 121 -9.94 -4.52 0.67
C MET A 121 -10.12 -6.03 0.50
N LEU A 122 -10.10 -6.78 1.60
CA LEU A 122 -10.36 -8.21 1.58
C LEU A 122 -11.86 -8.49 1.50
N GLY A 123 -12.28 -9.46 0.69
CA GLY A 123 -13.68 -9.88 0.52
C GLY A 123 -14.33 -9.32 -0.75
N ASP A 124 -15.54 -9.79 -1.05
CA ASP A 124 -16.30 -9.46 -2.27
C ASP A 124 -17.66 -8.81 -2.00
N SER A 125 -17.98 -8.49 -0.74
CA SER A 125 -19.30 -7.99 -0.31
C SER A 125 -19.32 -6.49 0.00
N HIS A 126 -18.30 -5.73 -0.41
CA HIS A 126 -18.19 -4.29 -0.12
C HIS A 126 -19.18 -3.48 -0.95
N THR A 127 -20.07 -2.76 -0.28
CA THR A 127 -21.09 -1.91 -0.91
C THR A 127 -20.55 -0.52 -1.23
N GLU A 128 -21.22 0.21 -2.14
CA GLU A 128 -20.83 1.59 -2.47
C GLU A 128 -20.97 2.54 -1.28
N ASP A 129 -21.94 2.33 -0.40
CA ASP A 129 -22.14 3.17 0.78
C ASP A 129 -21.03 2.96 1.83
N GLU A 130 -20.57 1.72 2.02
CA GLU A 130 -19.40 1.41 2.85
C GLU A 130 -18.13 2.08 2.29
N ILE A 131 -17.94 2.01 0.97
CA ILE A 131 -16.82 2.66 0.30
C ILE A 131 -16.89 4.17 0.45
N ARG A 132 -18.07 4.78 0.28
CA ARG A 132 -18.24 6.22 0.47
C ARG A 132 -17.88 6.63 1.90
N SER A 133 -18.36 5.90 2.89
CA SER A 133 -18.04 6.12 4.31
C SER A 133 -16.53 5.99 4.58
N LEU A 134 -15.86 4.99 3.98
CA LEU A 134 -14.41 4.84 4.05
C LEU A 134 -13.69 6.07 3.44
N LEU A 135 -14.09 6.49 2.24
CA LEU A 135 -13.48 7.62 1.55
C LEU A 135 -13.68 8.94 2.31
N ASP A 136 -14.84 9.16 2.94
CA ASP A 136 -15.10 10.34 3.77
C ASP A 136 -14.16 10.39 4.99
N LYS A 137 -13.92 9.23 5.64
CA LYS A 137 -12.96 9.12 6.74
C LYS A 137 -11.52 9.37 6.27
N LEU A 138 -11.15 8.85 5.10
CA LEU A 138 -9.84 9.07 4.50
C LEU A 138 -9.63 10.53 4.14
N TYR A 139 -10.62 11.17 3.50
CA TYR A 139 -10.56 12.56 3.07
C TYR A 139 -10.25 13.50 4.24
N LYS A 140 -10.97 13.34 5.36
CA LYS A 140 -10.77 14.15 6.58
C LYS A 140 -9.34 14.09 7.13
N ASN A 141 -8.62 12.99 6.87
CA ASN A 141 -7.26 12.74 7.36
C ASN A 141 -6.22 12.75 6.23
N SER A 142 -6.55 13.35 5.08
CA SER A 142 -5.68 13.41 3.91
C SER A 142 -5.16 14.82 3.64
N VAL A 143 -3.94 14.89 3.12
CA VAL A 143 -3.30 16.14 2.68
C VAL A 143 -2.90 15.99 1.23
N GLY A 144 -3.40 16.88 0.36
CA GLY A 144 -3.12 16.81 -1.08
C GLY A 144 -3.65 15.54 -1.74
N GLY A 145 -4.77 15.01 -1.26
CA GLY A 145 -5.42 13.82 -1.82
C GLY A 145 -4.79 12.49 -1.44
N TYR A 146 -3.89 12.46 -0.45
CA TYR A 146 -3.28 11.23 0.06
C TYR A 146 -3.34 11.19 1.60
N PRO A 147 -3.64 10.02 2.23
CA PRO A 147 -3.73 9.90 3.68
C PRO A 147 -2.45 10.36 4.39
N TYR A 148 -2.59 11.26 5.36
CA TYR A 148 -1.45 11.84 6.07
C TYR A 148 -0.67 10.79 6.87
N ALA A 149 -1.37 9.83 7.49
CA ALA A 149 -0.74 8.74 8.23
C ALA A 149 0.25 7.94 7.37
N LEU A 150 -0.12 7.63 6.12
CA LEU A 150 0.76 6.93 5.18
C LEU A 150 1.95 7.81 4.75
N LYS A 151 1.71 9.12 4.53
CA LYS A 151 2.79 10.07 4.21
C LYS A 151 3.82 10.15 5.36
N LEU A 152 3.35 10.21 6.60
CA LEU A 152 4.19 10.26 7.78
C LEU A 152 4.99 8.96 7.96
N ALA A 153 4.33 7.80 7.83
CA ALA A 153 4.99 6.50 7.91
C ALA A 153 6.10 6.36 6.83
N HIS A 154 5.80 6.72 5.59
CA HIS A 154 6.78 6.69 4.50
C HIS A 154 7.99 7.59 4.79
N ASN A 155 7.77 8.80 5.28
CA ASN A 155 8.85 9.74 5.60
C ASN A 155 9.71 9.25 6.76
N ASN A 156 9.11 8.66 7.79
CA ASN A 156 9.81 8.17 8.97
C ASN A 156 10.64 6.90 8.69
N CYS A 157 10.20 6.06 7.74
CA CYS A 157 10.92 4.85 7.36
C CYS A 157 11.96 5.06 6.25
N LYS A 158 12.03 6.26 5.66
CA LYS A 158 12.97 6.56 4.57
C LYS A 158 14.39 6.69 5.13
N ILE A 159 15.24 5.72 4.80
CA ILE A 159 16.67 5.77 5.10
C ILE A 159 17.30 6.84 4.20
N SER A 160 17.85 7.90 4.80
CA SER A 160 18.54 8.96 4.06
C SER A 160 19.99 8.57 3.73
N SER A 161 20.62 9.29 2.81
CA SER A 161 22.06 9.12 2.52
C SER A 161 22.93 9.38 3.76
N ALA A 162 22.49 10.27 4.65
CA ALA A 162 23.18 10.53 5.92
C ALA A 162 23.09 9.34 6.87
N ASP A 163 21.93 8.67 6.93
CA ASP A 163 21.76 7.45 7.75
C ASP A 163 22.61 6.31 7.20
N LEU A 164 22.67 6.16 5.87
CA LEU A 164 23.56 5.19 5.23
C LEU A 164 25.04 5.47 5.56
N GLY A 165 25.46 6.74 5.53
CA GLY A 165 26.81 7.14 5.92
C GLY A 165 27.14 6.78 7.38
N LYS A 166 26.19 6.99 8.30
CA LYS A 166 26.33 6.55 9.70
C LYS A 166 26.45 5.03 9.81
N LEU A 167 25.61 4.28 9.09
CA LEU A 167 25.68 2.82 9.09
C LEU A 167 27.03 2.33 8.54
N VAL A 168 27.48 2.85 7.39
CA VAL A 168 28.78 2.50 6.80
C VAL A 168 29.93 2.76 7.77
N SER A 169 29.90 3.90 8.48
CA SER A 169 30.88 4.23 9.52
C SER A 169 30.80 3.29 10.73
N LEU A 170 29.60 3.00 11.24
CA LEU A 170 29.39 2.10 12.39
C LEU A 170 29.81 0.66 12.10
N TYR A 171 29.60 0.19 10.86
CA TYR A 171 29.98 -1.15 10.44
C TYR A 171 31.44 -1.24 9.96
N GLY A 172 32.21 -0.15 10.01
CA GLY A 172 33.62 -0.13 9.57
C GLY A 172 33.80 -0.43 8.07
N ILE A 173 32.75 -0.24 7.26
CA ILE A 173 32.76 -0.51 5.81
C ILE A 173 33.41 0.67 5.05
N SER A 174 33.55 1.82 5.70
CA SER A 174 34.48 2.85 5.26
C SER A 174 35.89 2.28 5.31
N ASN A 175 36.41 1.87 4.15
CA ASN A 175 37.81 1.52 3.97
C ASN A 175 38.67 2.63 4.60
N GLU A 176 39.28 2.35 5.75
CA GLU A 176 40.46 3.06 6.20
C GLU A 176 41.60 2.70 5.25
N ILE A 177 41.66 3.35 4.08
CA ILE A 177 42.90 3.32 3.30
C ILE A 177 43.90 4.18 4.07
N GLY A 178 44.81 3.50 4.76
CA GLY A 178 46.11 4.04 5.15
C GLY A 178 46.24 4.35 6.63
N SER A 179 46.72 3.37 7.40
CA SER A 179 47.65 3.56 8.55
C SER A 179 48.16 2.25 9.17
N ARG A 180 47.75 1.07 8.67
CA ARG A 180 48.23 -0.24 9.15
C ARG A 180 48.81 -1.18 8.07
N GLU A 181 49.33 -0.61 6.99
CA GLU A 181 50.21 -1.32 6.05
C GLU A 181 51.48 -0.50 5.78
N VAL A 182 52.11 0.00 6.86
CA VAL A 182 53.48 0.50 6.81
C VAL A 182 54.21 -0.18 7.97
N LEU A 183 55.22 -0.99 7.63
CA LEU A 183 56.14 -1.77 8.46
C LEU A 183 55.74 -3.24 8.71
N GLU A 184 56.04 -4.10 7.74
CA GLU A 184 57.07 -5.16 7.85
C GLU A 184 57.62 -5.54 6.47
#